data_AF-A0A0B7NJG1-F1
#
_entry.id   AF-A0A0B7NJG1-F1
#
_cell.length_a   1.000
_cell.length_b   1.000
_cell.length_c   1.000
_cell.angle_alpha   90.00
_cell.angle_beta   90.00
_cell.angle_gamma   90.00
#
_symmetry.space_group_name_H-M   'P 1'
#
loop_
_entity.id
_entity.type
_entity.pdbx_description
1 polymer ?
#
loop_
_entity_poly.entity_id
_entity_poly.type
_entity_poly.pdbx_seq_one_letter_code
_entity_poly.pdbx_strand_id
1 'polypeptide(L)'
;MQKEFPAWCDRTFEAEDPARHTVNESKVVYYIGNKFCKRKKLRLKRGEDPYATLSVNTIEIHLAAIVGLWRDQRNRGINNFPHPRIECEQFMVDTLARKESKKKRNEYHHDRAALTIGDGYTTAEELTALFADYIKRNCEGGLCDALICLFSRYMYIRFAFARQGELVDL
;
A
#
# COMPACT_ATOMS: atom_id res chain seq x y z
N MET A 1 16.46 -16.42 9.09
CA MET A 1 16.41 -15.02 8.63
C MET A 1 17.79 -14.36 8.59
N GLN A 2 18.58 -14.39 9.66
CA GLN A 2 19.92 -13.75 9.67
C GLN A 2 20.85 -14.22 8.54
N LYS A 3 20.87 -15.52 8.19
CA LYS A 3 21.70 -16.06 7.09
C LYS A 3 21.30 -15.57 5.68
N GLU A 4 20.12 -15.00 5.52
CA GLU A 4 19.61 -14.59 4.20
C GLU A 4 20.28 -13.32 3.67
N PHE A 5 20.61 -12.39 4.57
CA PHE A 5 21.29 -11.15 4.21
C PHE A 5 22.74 -11.39 3.75
N PRO A 6 23.60 -12.14 4.46
CA PRO A 6 24.92 -12.53 3.97
C PRO A 6 24.87 -13.26 2.63
N ALA A 7 23.97 -14.25 2.48
CA ALA A 7 23.80 -14.97 1.22
C ALA A 7 23.30 -14.08 0.07
N TRP A 8 22.61 -12.99 0.37
CA TRP A 8 22.27 -11.97 -0.61
C TRP A 8 23.46 -11.08 -0.94
N CYS A 9 24.25 -10.66 0.06
CA CYS A 9 25.51 -9.95 -0.17
C CYS A 9 26.44 -10.77 -1.06
N ASP A 10 26.49 -12.09 -0.88
CA ASP A 10 27.33 -12.98 -1.68
C ASP A 10 26.99 -12.96 -3.18
N ARG A 11 25.70 -12.82 -3.49
CA ARG A 11 25.22 -12.78 -4.88
C ARG A 11 25.28 -11.40 -5.51
N THR A 12 25.40 -10.35 -4.69
CA THR A 12 25.23 -8.96 -5.13
C THR A 12 26.55 -8.20 -5.18
N PHE A 13 27.45 -8.49 -4.24
CA PHE A 13 28.75 -7.83 -4.12
C PHE A 13 29.86 -8.82 -4.42
N GLU A 14 30.91 -8.31 -5.05
CA GLU A 14 32.11 -9.06 -5.43
C GLU A 14 32.82 -9.64 -4.21
N ALA A 15 33.53 -10.75 -4.40
CA ALA A 15 34.21 -11.46 -3.32
C ALA A 15 35.39 -10.66 -2.73
N GLU A 16 35.94 -9.73 -3.49
CA GLU A 16 37.09 -8.89 -3.12
C GLU A 16 36.71 -7.71 -2.22
N ASP A 17 35.41 -7.39 -2.07
CA ASP A 17 34.95 -6.31 -1.19
C ASP A 17 35.21 -6.69 0.29
N PRO A 18 36.12 -6.01 1.01
CA PRO A 18 36.40 -6.31 2.42
C PRO A 18 35.20 -5.99 3.32
N ALA A 19 34.27 -5.13 2.86
CA ALA A 19 33.04 -4.80 3.55
C ALA A 19 31.83 -5.60 3.03
N ARG A 20 32.03 -6.66 2.25
CA ARG A 20 30.96 -7.45 1.60
C ARG A 20 29.85 -7.85 2.58
N HIS A 21 30.25 -8.40 3.72
CA HIS A 21 29.34 -8.85 4.77
C HIS A 21 29.03 -7.80 5.83
N THR A 22 29.73 -6.66 5.81
CA THR A 22 29.53 -5.58 6.77
C THR A 22 28.19 -4.92 6.52
N VAL A 23 27.36 -4.86 7.56
CA VAL A 23 26.03 -4.23 7.48
C VAL A 23 26.20 -2.72 7.47
N ASN A 24 25.77 -2.05 6.40
CA ASN A 24 25.68 -0.60 6.32
C ASN A 24 24.26 -0.18 5.91
N GLU A 25 23.91 1.07 6.17
CA GLU A 25 22.56 1.60 5.90
C GLU A 25 22.16 1.44 4.44
N SER A 26 23.03 1.80 3.49
CA SER A 26 22.74 1.74 2.06
C SER A 26 22.47 0.31 1.56
N LYS A 27 23.21 -0.69 2.06
CA LYS A 27 23.00 -2.11 1.75
C LYS A 27 21.66 -2.59 2.31
N VAL A 28 21.30 -2.17 3.52
CA VAL A 28 20.01 -2.53 4.13
C VAL A 28 18.84 -1.92 3.35
N VAL A 29 18.91 -0.64 3.01
CA VAL A 29 17.88 0.05 2.21
C VAL A 29 17.75 -0.60 0.83
N TYR A 30 18.86 -0.85 0.14
CA TYR A 30 18.86 -1.50 -1.17
C TYR A 30 18.28 -2.91 -1.11
N TYR A 31 18.65 -3.68 -0.08
CA TYR A 31 18.13 -5.03 0.14
C TYR A 31 16.62 -5.01 0.39
N ILE A 32 16.12 -4.14 1.26
CA ILE A 32 14.69 -4.07 1.56
C ILE A 32 13.89 -3.59 0.34
N GLY A 33 14.34 -2.52 -0.32
CA GLY A 33 13.66 -1.95 -1.48
C GLY A 33 13.60 -2.89 -2.70
N ASN A 34 14.69 -3.61 -3.00
CA ASN A 34 14.75 -4.47 -4.19
C ASN A 34 14.36 -5.92 -3.94
N LYS A 35 14.71 -6.50 -2.79
CA LYS A 35 14.36 -7.90 -2.49
C LYS A 35 13.01 -8.01 -1.80
N PHE A 36 12.82 -7.35 -0.67
CA PHE A 36 11.65 -7.60 0.16
C PHE A 36 10.37 -6.90 -0.30
N CYS A 37 10.44 -5.64 -0.72
CA CYS A 37 9.27 -4.91 -1.19
C CYS A 37 8.65 -5.50 -2.47
N LYS A 38 9.44 -6.26 -3.25
CA LYS A 38 9.03 -6.93 -4.50
C LYS A 38 8.75 -8.43 -4.32
N ARG A 39 9.06 -9.00 -3.14
CA ARG A 39 8.91 -10.43 -2.90
C ARG A 39 7.45 -10.80 -2.70
N LYS A 40 6.99 -11.77 -3.48
CA LYS A 40 5.68 -12.40 -3.34
C LYS A 40 5.61 -13.24 -2.06
N LYS A 41 4.44 -13.28 -1.45
CA LYS A 41 4.15 -14.21 -0.36
C LYS A 41 4.22 -15.65 -0.87
N LEU A 42 4.83 -16.53 -0.08
CA LEU A 42 4.89 -17.97 -0.38
C LEU A 42 3.57 -18.67 -0.07
N ARG A 43 2.83 -18.16 0.92
CA ARG A 43 1.50 -18.64 1.31
C ARG A 43 0.53 -17.50 1.24
N LEU A 44 -0.48 -17.65 0.40
CA LEU A 44 -1.58 -16.71 0.23
C LEU A 44 -2.74 -17.12 1.13
N LYS A 45 -3.43 -16.15 1.70
CA LYS A 45 -4.73 -16.39 2.34
C LYS A 45 -5.78 -16.66 1.28
N ARG A 46 -6.88 -17.31 1.67
CA ARG A 46 -8.02 -17.56 0.78
C ARG A 46 -8.56 -16.22 0.25
N GLY A 47 -8.60 -16.06 -1.08
CA GLY A 47 -9.02 -14.82 -1.74
C GLY A 47 -7.96 -13.72 -1.81
N GLU A 48 -6.71 -13.98 -1.40
CA GLU A 48 -5.62 -13.01 -1.51
C GLU A 48 -5.02 -12.99 -2.92
N ASP A 49 -4.64 -11.80 -3.40
CA ASP A 49 -4.05 -11.60 -4.73
C ASP A 49 -2.84 -12.53 -4.96
N PRO A 50 -2.79 -13.29 -6.08
CA PRO A 50 -1.62 -14.08 -6.49
C PRO A 50 -0.29 -13.30 -6.56
N TYR A 51 -0.36 -11.98 -6.69
CA TYR A 51 0.78 -11.07 -6.72
C TYR A 51 1.03 -10.35 -5.38
N ALA A 52 0.33 -10.73 -4.31
CA ALA A 52 0.49 -10.12 -2.99
C ALA A 52 1.94 -10.20 -2.49
N THR A 53 2.50 -9.03 -2.17
CA THR A 53 3.83 -8.91 -1.60
C THR A 53 3.82 -9.13 -0.09
N LEU A 54 5.00 -9.36 0.49
CA LEU A 54 5.16 -9.46 1.95
C LEU A 54 4.56 -8.25 2.69
N SER A 55 4.02 -8.50 3.88
CA SER A 55 3.49 -7.44 4.75
C SER A 55 4.63 -6.67 5.42
N VAL A 56 4.32 -5.44 5.84
CA VAL A 56 5.21 -4.56 6.60
C VAL A 56 5.82 -5.28 7.80
N ASN A 57 4.97 -5.90 8.62
CA ASN A 57 5.41 -6.62 9.82
C ASN A 57 6.46 -7.72 9.50
N THR A 58 6.33 -8.41 8.37
CA THR A 58 7.36 -9.38 7.96
C THR A 58 8.68 -8.68 7.62
N ILE A 59 8.63 -7.55 6.92
CA ILE A 59 9.82 -6.75 6.59
C ILE A 59 10.49 -6.23 7.86
N GLU A 60 9.71 -5.78 8.86
CA GLU A 60 10.22 -5.32 10.16
C GLU A 60 10.96 -6.42 10.92
N ILE A 61 10.42 -7.64 10.92
CA ILE A 61 11.09 -8.79 11.54
C ILE A 61 12.43 -9.09 10.84
N HIS A 62 12.48 -8.98 9.51
CA HIS A 62 13.73 -9.12 8.76
C HIS A 62 14.72 -8.00 9.07
N LEU A 63 14.26 -6.74 9.16
CA LEU A 63 15.09 -5.60 9.55
C LEU A 63 15.67 -5.80 10.95
N ALA A 64 14.87 -6.24 11.92
CA ALA A 64 15.33 -6.54 13.27
C ALA A 64 16.43 -7.61 13.28
N ALA A 65 16.32 -8.65 12.44
CA ALA A 65 17.36 -9.66 12.29
C ALA A 65 18.68 -9.08 11.73
N ILE A 66 18.60 -8.15 10.77
CA ILE A 66 19.78 -7.46 10.20
C ILE A 66 20.41 -6.49 11.22
N VAL A 67 19.59 -5.79 12.00
CA VAL A 67 20.06 -4.94 13.11
C VAL A 67 20.78 -5.79 14.17
N GLY A 68 20.30 -6.99 14.45
CA GLY A 68 21.00 -7.95 15.31
C GLY A 68 22.39 -8.31 14.78
N LEU A 69 22.50 -8.59 13.48
CA LEU A 69 23.79 -8.84 12.82
C LEU A 69 24.73 -7.64 12.91
N TRP A 70 24.22 -6.42 12.67
CA TRP A 70 25.01 -5.20 12.82
C TRP A 70 25.53 -5.03 14.24
N ARG A 71 24.67 -5.28 15.25
CA ARG A 71 25.04 -5.18 16.66
C ARG A 71 26.15 -6.17 17.01
N ASP A 72 26.05 -7.40 16.53
CA ASP A 72 27.09 -8.42 16.71
C ASP A 72 28.41 -8.00 16.04
N GLN A 73 28.36 -7.43 14.84
CA GLN A 73 29.56 -6.95 14.15
C GLN A 73 30.20 -5.75 14.88
N ARG A 74 29.39 -4.85 15.43
CA ARG A 74 29.87 -3.69 16.18
C ARG A 74 30.47 -4.09 17.52
N ASN A 75 29.86 -5.03 18.23
CA ASN A 75 30.38 -5.59 19.47
C ASN A 75 31.72 -6.31 19.27
N ARG A 76 31.97 -6.85 18.07
CA ARG A 76 33.24 -7.48 17.67
C ARG A 76 34.28 -6.48 17.14
N GLY A 77 33.95 -5.19 17.05
CA GLY A 77 34.82 -4.16 16.49
C GLY A 77 35.03 -4.25 14.96
N ILE A 78 34.21 -5.04 14.26
CA ILE A 78 34.30 -5.24 12.80
C ILE A 78 33.58 -4.12 12.05
N ASN A 79 32.52 -3.57 12.64
CA ASN A 79 31.62 -2.62 11.99
C ASN A 79 31.57 -1.28 12.72
N ASN A 80 32.05 -0.23 12.03
CA ASN A 80 32.03 1.16 12.50
C ASN A 80 30.94 2.00 11.84
N PHE A 81 30.09 1.39 11.00
CA PHE A 81 28.99 2.10 10.33
C PHE A 81 27.90 2.52 11.32
N PRO A 82 27.15 3.60 11.00
CA PRO A 82 26.00 4.03 11.78
C PRO A 82 24.90 2.96 11.85
N HIS A 83 23.94 3.18 12.74
CA HIS A 83 22.91 2.19 13.03
C HIS A 83 21.91 2.06 11.87
N PRO A 84 21.80 0.88 11.21
CA PRO A 84 21.14 0.72 9.92
C PRO A 84 19.63 0.98 9.91
N ARG A 85 19.02 1.04 11.10
CA ARG A 85 17.57 1.20 11.26
C ARG A 85 17.08 2.60 10.97
N ILE A 86 17.86 3.65 11.23
CA ILE A 86 17.36 5.04 11.16
C ILE A 86 16.99 5.39 9.72
N GLU A 87 17.92 5.23 8.78
CA GLU A 87 17.64 5.48 7.36
C GLU A 87 16.61 4.50 6.78
N CYS A 88 16.63 3.24 7.25
CA CYS A 88 15.72 2.24 6.73
C CYS A 88 14.28 2.44 7.21
N GLU A 89 14.07 2.94 8.44
CA GLU A 89 12.74 3.32 8.93
C GLU A 89 12.16 4.47 8.12
N GLN A 90 12.96 5.50 7.79
CA GLN A 90 12.50 6.58 6.91
C GLN A 90 12.08 6.07 5.54
N PHE A 91 12.93 5.26 4.90
CA PHE A 91 12.61 4.63 3.62
C PHE A 91 11.35 3.74 3.68
N MET A 92 11.22 2.96 4.76
CA MET A 92 10.07 2.10 4.99
C MET A 92 8.81 2.90 5.22
N VAL A 93 8.83 3.94 6.06
CA VAL A 93 7.68 4.82 6.29
C VAL A 93 7.24 5.45 4.97
N ASP A 94 8.14 6.01 4.17
CA ASP A 94 7.77 6.65 2.91
C ASP A 94 7.19 5.64 1.89
N THR A 95 7.84 4.48 1.76
CA THR A 95 7.45 3.47 0.76
C THR A 95 6.16 2.74 1.19
N LEU A 96 6.04 2.44 2.48
CA LEU A 96 4.93 1.68 3.04
C LEU A 96 3.73 2.57 3.33
N ALA A 97 3.89 3.81 3.79
CA ALA A 97 2.78 4.76 3.90
C ALA A 97 2.15 5.00 2.53
N ARG A 98 2.94 5.08 1.45
CA ARG A 98 2.41 5.17 0.08
C ARG A 98 1.67 3.90 -0.34
N LYS A 99 2.24 2.71 -0.09
CA LYS A 99 1.59 1.43 -0.42
C LYS A 99 0.31 1.21 0.39
N GLU A 100 0.33 1.49 1.68
CA GLU A 100 -0.81 1.34 2.58
C GLU A 100 -1.87 2.39 2.29
N SER A 101 -1.49 3.64 1.98
CA SER A 101 -2.46 4.65 1.51
C SER A 101 -3.09 4.25 0.18
N LYS A 102 -2.32 3.67 -0.75
CA LYS A 102 -2.87 3.10 -1.99
C LYS A 102 -3.79 1.92 -1.71
N LYS A 103 -3.41 1.02 -0.81
CA LYS A 103 -4.21 -0.13 -0.40
C LYS A 103 -5.50 0.30 0.31
N LYS A 104 -5.44 1.26 1.24
CA LYS A 104 -6.60 1.88 1.90
C LYS A 104 -7.54 2.50 0.89
N ARG A 105 -7.04 3.29 -0.06
CA ARG A 105 -7.85 3.84 -1.16
C ARG A 105 -8.52 2.76 -2.04
N ASN A 106 -7.86 1.62 -2.24
CA ASN A 106 -8.33 0.59 -3.14
C ASN A 106 -9.24 -0.46 -2.47
N GLU A 107 -8.95 -0.85 -1.22
CA GLU A 107 -9.60 -1.96 -0.51
C GLU A 107 -10.47 -1.50 0.66
N TYR A 108 -10.04 -0.48 1.41
CA TYR A 108 -10.79 -0.01 2.56
C TYR A 108 -11.74 1.09 2.11
N HIS A 109 -12.95 0.67 1.75
CA HIS A 109 -14.13 1.51 1.52
C HIS A 109 -14.48 2.50 2.66
N HIS A 110 -13.66 2.59 3.72
CA HIS A 110 -13.87 3.46 4.88
C HIS A 110 -13.83 4.96 4.57
N ASP A 111 -13.14 5.40 3.52
CA ASP A 111 -13.14 6.81 3.07
C ASP A 111 -14.27 7.16 2.09
N ARG A 112 -15.21 6.25 1.84
CA ARG A 112 -16.35 6.51 0.96
C ARG A 112 -17.34 7.53 1.53
N ALA A 113 -17.42 7.71 2.85
CA ALA A 113 -18.31 8.71 3.48
C ALA A 113 -17.59 10.03 3.82
N ALA A 114 -16.30 9.98 4.15
CA ALA A 114 -15.54 11.13 4.65
C ALA A 114 -15.36 12.28 3.64
N LEU A 115 -15.43 11.99 2.33
CA LEU A 115 -15.34 12.99 1.26
C LEU A 115 -16.65 13.18 0.47
N THR A 116 -17.73 12.48 0.83
CA THR A 116 -19.02 12.53 0.11
C THR A 116 -19.98 13.58 0.68
N ILE A 117 -19.54 14.29 1.74
CA ILE A 117 -20.07 15.61 2.09
C ILE A 117 -19.53 16.69 1.09
N GLY A 118 -18.71 16.30 0.10
CA GLY A 118 -18.11 17.21 -0.88
C GLY A 118 -19.00 17.65 -2.04
N ASP A 119 -20.13 16.98 -2.32
CA ASP A 119 -21.04 17.41 -3.41
C ASP A 119 -21.91 18.62 -3.02
N GLY A 120 -21.81 19.11 -1.77
CA GLY A 120 -22.48 20.33 -1.33
C GLY A 120 -23.99 20.22 -1.09
N TYR A 121 -24.65 19.18 -1.59
CA TYR A 121 -26.07 18.93 -1.36
C TYR A 121 -26.29 18.36 0.04
N THR A 122 -26.61 19.26 0.97
CA THR A 122 -26.80 18.94 2.39
C THR A 122 -28.27 18.73 2.73
N THR A 123 -29.17 19.28 1.93
CA THR A 123 -30.62 19.24 2.17
C THR A 123 -31.33 18.27 1.23
N ALA A 124 -32.45 17.71 1.69
CA ALA A 124 -33.33 16.86 0.86
C ALA A 124 -33.95 17.65 -0.31
N GLU A 125 -34.11 18.97 -0.16
CA GLU A 125 -34.67 19.86 -1.17
C GLU A 125 -33.72 20.02 -2.37
N GLU A 126 -32.43 20.23 -2.11
CA GLU A 126 -31.40 20.31 -3.16
C GLU A 126 -31.29 19.01 -3.95
N LEU A 127 -31.34 17.87 -3.27
CA LEU A 127 -31.38 16.55 -3.90
C LEU A 127 -32.64 16.40 -4.76
N THR A 128 -33.81 16.78 -4.25
CA THR A 128 -35.07 16.68 -5.00
C THR A 128 -35.05 17.56 -6.26
N ALA A 129 -34.49 18.76 -6.17
CA ALA A 129 -34.32 19.66 -7.30
C ALA A 129 -33.36 19.08 -8.36
N LEU A 130 -32.26 18.46 -7.92
CA LEU A 130 -31.31 17.80 -8.81
C LEU A 130 -31.94 16.58 -9.50
N PHE A 131 -32.68 15.75 -8.76
CA PHE A 131 -33.45 14.63 -9.33
C PHE A 131 -34.50 15.10 -10.34
N ALA A 132 -35.19 16.21 -10.04
CA ALA A 132 -36.14 16.81 -10.97
C ALA A 132 -35.47 17.26 -12.27
N ASP A 133 -34.26 17.82 -12.23
CA ASP A 133 -33.53 18.21 -13.44
C ASP A 133 -33.17 17.01 -14.32
N TYR A 134 -32.71 15.91 -13.71
CA TYR A 134 -32.42 14.68 -14.45
C TYR A 134 -33.66 14.05 -15.08
N ILE A 135 -34.78 14.00 -14.34
CA ILE A 135 -36.06 13.50 -14.85
C ILE A 135 -36.59 14.39 -15.97
N LYS A 136 -36.43 15.71 -15.86
CA LYS A 136 -36.88 16.68 -16.87
C LYS A 136 -36.18 16.51 -18.22
N ARG A 137 -34.94 15.99 -18.24
CA ARG A 137 -34.21 15.67 -19.48
C ARG A 137 -34.87 14.55 -20.28
N ASN A 138 -35.70 13.72 -19.64
CA ASN A 138 -36.50 12.65 -20.24
C ASN A 138 -35.74 11.80 -21.29
N CYS A 139 -34.51 11.44 -20.95
CA CYS A 139 -33.65 10.62 -21.78
C CYS A 139 -33.00 9.52 -20.94
N GLU A 140 -32.60 8.44 -21.58
CA GLU A 140 -31.95 7.30 -20.91
C GLU A 140 -30.71 7.73 -20.11
N GLY A 141 -29.88 8.60 -20.69
CA GLY A 141 -28.72 9.15 -19.99
C GLY A 141 -29.08 9.94 -18.73
N GLY A 142 -30.19 10.70 -18.76
CA GLY A 142 -30.67 11.43 -17.59
C GLY A 142 -31.14 10.50 -16.47
N LEU A 143 -31.80 9.39 -16.80
CA LEU A 143 -32.20 8.38 -15.82
C LEU A 143 -31.00 7.62 -15.25
N CYS A 144 -30.01 7.29 -16.09
CA CYS A 144 -28.76 6.68 -15.64
C CYS A 144 -27.98 7.62 -14.69
N ASP A 145 -27.85 8.91 -15.04
CA ASP A 145 -27.17 9.88 -14.21
C ASP A 145 -27.91 10.10 -12.86
N ALA A 146 -29.25 10.07 -12.87
CA ALA A 146 -30.06 10.09 -11.66
C ALA A 146 -29.79 8.86 -10.76
N LEU A 147 -29.76 7.66 -11.33
CA LEU A 147 -29.44 6.42 -10.60
C LEU A 147 -28.03 6.46 -10.01
N ILE A 148 -27.04 6.93 -10.78
CA ILE A 148 -25.67 7.07 -10.30
C ILE A 148 -25.60 8.09 -9.16
N CYS A 149 -26.39 9.17 -9.22
CA CYS A 149 -26.50 10.15 -8.14
C CYS A 149 -27.11 9.54 -6.86
N LEU A 150 -28.08 8.63 -6.97
CA LEU A 150 -28.61 7.89 -5.80
C LEU A 150 -27.53 6.97 -5.21
N PHE A 151 -26.84 6.22 -6.07
CA PHE A 151 -25.81 5.28 -5.63
C PHE A 151 -24.60 5.98 -5.02
N SER A 152 -24.22 7.14 -5.52
CA SER A 152 -23.16 7.95 -4.91
C SER A 152 -23.58 8.49 -3.55
N ARG A 153 -24.84 8.89 -3.38
CA ARG A 153 -25.33 9.49 -2.12
C ARG A 153 -25.64 8.47 -1.04
N TYR A 154 -26.35 7.39 -1.36
CA TYR A 154 -26.86 6.44 -0.38
C TYR A 154 -25.96 5.21 -0.21
N MET A 155 -25.29 4.79 -1.28
CA MET A 155 -24.39 3.63 -1.26
C MET A 155 -22.90 4.02 -1.29
N TYR A 156 -22.61 5.32 -1.39
CA TYR A 156 -21.27 5.88 -1.47
C TYR A 156 -20.41 5.29 -2.60
N ILE A 157 -21.05 4.96 -3.73
CA ILE A 157 -20.40 4.39 -4.91
C ILE A 157 -19.88 5.52 -5.79
N ARG A 158 -18.60 5.48 -6.19
CA ARG A 158 -18.06 6.44 -7.17
C ARG A 158 -18.64 6.17 -8.56
N PHE A 159 -18.81 7.24 -9.33
CA PHE A 159 -19.34 7.23 -10.69
C PHE A 159 -18.74 6.14 -11.61
N ALA A 160 -17.42 5.93 -11.55
CA ALA A 160 -16.74 4.91 -12.35
C ALA A 160 -17.14 3.47 -11.98
N PHE A 161 -17.42 3.19 -10.71
CA PHE A 161 -17.88 1.88 -10.25
C PHE A 161 -19.39 1.71 -10.44
N ALA A 162 -20.18 2.78 -10.25
CA ALA A 162 -21.62 2.74 -10.50
C ALA A 162 -21.95 2.41 -11.96
N ARG A 163 -21.09 2.82 -12.91
CA ARG A 163 -21.22 2.48 -14.33
C ARG A 163 -20.80 1.04 -14.69
N GLN A 164 -20.06 0.38 -13.81
CA GLN A 164 -19.57 -0.99 -14.01
C GLN A 164 -20.40 -2.03 -13.26
N GLY A 165 -21.28 -1.62 -12.36
CA GLY A 165 -22.14 -2.53 -11.62
C GLY A 165 -23.20 -3.13 -12.53
N GLU A 166 -23.32 -4.46 -12.50
CA GLU A 166 -24.40 -5.15 -13.20
C GLU A 166 -25.64 -5.20 -12.29
N LEU A 167 -26.83 -5.33 -12.87
CA LEU A 167 -28.07 -5.43 -12.09
C LEU A 167 -28.09 -6.65 -11.16
N VAL A 168 -27.23 -7.64 -11.42
CA VAL A 168 -27.05 -8.86 -10.61
C VAL A 168 -26.25 -8.57 -9.33
N ASP A 169 -25.53 -7.46 -9.27
CA ASP A 169 -24.72 -7.05 -8.12
C ASP A 169 -25.51 -6.22 -7.08
N LEU A 170 -26.77 -5.87 -7.38
CA LEU A 170 -27.71 -5.13 -6.51
C LEU A 170 -28.61 -6.08 -5.72
#